data_AF-A0A7C0V0P3-F1
#
_entry.id   AF-A0A7C0V0P3-F1
#
_cell.length_a   1.000
_cell.length_b   1.000
_cell.length_c   1.000
_cell.angle_alpha   90.00
_cell.angle_beta   90.00
_cell.angle_gamma   90.00
#
_symmetry.space_group_name_H-M   'P 1'
#
loop_
_entity.id
_entity.type
_entity.pdbx_description
1 polymer ?
#
loop_
_entity_poly.entity_id
_entity_poly.type
_entity_poly.pdbx_seq_one_letter_code
_entity_poly.pdbx_strand_id
1 'polypeptide(L)'
;MVKKYILWITIIAVIAILVGLVGCGPKPIEKESILDTPENHYSQGLREFNRKDYAKAIEEFERAKALDPKYPGAYVGIALVLAEQKSFEKALDNVNKAIDLDDKFIDAYIAKGRILTKRRKGDDWIEDAVKQYEKALKIDPNSEAAYYYMGITYKQGFRFRDAEEAFGKVVAMKGEYADEANKEWELVQKIVRAAPGTKLGAKIALIDEIDRADLAVLLIEELKLLEILEKKRPRTYDTGFKPPESPLKYKQPEPKKELIEEIPDIKNHWAKNWIVDIVKVGGMELTPAHKFNPDEKITRATFANIVQNILIDVTGDQSLATKYIGETSHFPDVPSSHWAYNAIALCVDRGIMKANTLDGSIGINKPVSGADALLMIRQFQNVLRMTF
;
A
#
# COMPACT_ATOMS: atom_id res chain seq x y z
N MET A 1 23.88 -67.15 34.66
CA MET A 1 23.33 -66.82 33.32
C MET A 1 21.87 -66.36 33.33
N VAL A 2 21.01 -66.83 34.23
CA VAL A 2 19.56 -66.53 34.24
C VAL A 2 19.21 -65.06 34.53
N LYS A 3 19.95 -64.36 35.41
CA LYS A 3 19.65 -62.94 35.77
C LYS A 3 19.83 -61.95 34.61
N LYS A 4 20.74 -62.21 33.65
CA LYS A 4 20.94 -61.35 32.47
C LYS A 4 19.79 -61.46 31.47
N TYR A 5 19.19 -62.65 31.33
CA TYR A 5 18.04 -62.89 30.46
C TYR A 5 16.77 -62.23 31.00
N ILE A 6 16.55 -62.30 32.32
CA ILE A 6 15.39 -61.64 32.95
C ILE A 6 15.47 -60.12 32.78
N LEU A 7 16.66 -59.52 32.95
CA LEU A 7 16.86 -58.08 32.75
C LEU A 7 16.58 -57.65 31.29
N TRP A 8 17.03 -58.43 30.31
CA TRP A 8 16.77 -58.17 28.89
C TRP A 8 15.29 -58.30 28.52
N ILE A 9 14.60 -59.30 29.06
CA ILE A 9 13.15 -59.49 28.84
C ILE A 9 12.37 -58.33 29.46
N THR A 10 12.76 -57.84 30.65
CA THR A 10 12.11 -56.67 31.26
C THR A 10 12.37 -55.39 30.47
N ILE A 11 13.57 -55.21 29.90
CA ILE A 11 13.88 -54.04 29.06
C ILE A 11 13.07 -54.07 27.76
N ILE A 12 12.97 -55.24 27.10
CA ILE A 12 12.16 -55.39 25.88
C ILE A 12 10.66 -55.17 26.19
N ALA A 13 10.16 -55.67 27.32
CA ALA A 13 8.78 -55.45 27.73
C ALA A 13 8.49 -53.97 28.03
N VAL A 14 9.42 -53.26 28.70
CA VAL A 14 9.29 -51.82 28.96
C VAL A 14 9.38 -51.00 27.67
N ILE A 15 10.25 -51.38 26.72
CA ILE A 15 10.31 -50.76 25.39
C ILE A 15 9.02 -51.04 24.61
N ALA A 16 8.46 -52.24 24.66
CA ALA A 16 7.19 -52.56 24.00
C ALA A 16 6.01 -51.79 24.61
N ILE A 17 5.99 -51.58 25.93
CA ILE A 17 4.99 -50.76 26.62
C ILE A 17 5.18 -49.26 26.29
N LEU A 18 6.42 -48.77 26.22
CA LEU A 18 6.73 -47.40 25.80
C LEU A 18 6.37 -47.16 24.33
N VAL A 19 6.63 -48.11 23.44
CA VAL A 19 6.22 -48.03 22.02
C VAL A 19 4.70 -48.15 21.88
N GLY A 20 4.04 -48.94 22.73
CA GLY A 20 2.57 -49.03 22.79
C GLY A 20 1.87 -47.76 23.28
N LEU A 21 2.57 -46.92 24.07
CA LEU A 21 2.05 -45.64 24.57
C LEU A 21 2.28 -44.45 23.62
N VAL A 22 3.16 -44.59 22.63
CA VAL A 22 3.44 -43.53 21.63
C VAL A 22 2.47 -43.59 20.42
N GLY A 23 1.57 -44.58 20.39
CA GLY A 23 0.69 -44.87 19.24
C GLY A 23 -0.68 -44.20 19.19
N CYS A 24 -1.06 -43.34 20.14
CA CYS A 24 -2.42 -42.77 20.20
C CYS A 24 -2.44 -41.28 19.91
N GLY A 25 -2.37 -40.92 18.62
CA GLY A 25 -3.05 -39.69 18.17
C GLY A 25 -4.57 -39.83 18.38
N PRO A 26 -5.33 -38.73 18.50
CA PRO A 26 -6.79 -38.81 18.60
C PRO A 26 -7.33 -39.63 17.43
N LYS A 27 -8.17 -40.63 17.73
CA LYS A 27 -8.80 -41.46 16.69
C LYS A 27 -9.69 -40.56 15.82
N PRO A 28 -9.68 -40.74 14.49
CA PRO A 28 -10.58 -40.02 13.60
C PRO A 28 -12.05 -40.22 14.03
N ILE A 29 -12.85 -39.17 13.96
CA ILE A 29 -14.29 -39.25 14.23
C ILE A 29 -14.97 -40.02 13.09
N GLU A 30 -16.02 -40.78 13.41
CA GLU A 30 -16.81 -41.50 12.41
C GLU A 30 -17.57 -40.52 11.50
N LYS A 31 -17.57 -40.81 10.20
CA LYS A 31 -18.29 -40.02 9.20
C LYS A 31 -19.79 -40.16 9.42
N GLU A 32 -20.49 -39.03 9.51
CA GLU A 32 -21.96 -38.97 9.68
C GLU A 32 -22.71 -39.17 8.35
N SER A 33 -22.06 -38.88 7.23
CA SER A 33 -22.65 -38.94 5.89
C SER A 33 -21.59 -39.23 4.82
N ILE A 34 -22.02 -39.63 3.63
CA ILE A 34 -21.13 -39.78 2.46
C ILE A 34 -20.47 -38.45 2.05
N LEU A 35 -21.08 -37.32 2.39
CA LEU A 35 -20.56 -35.97 2.13
C LEU A 35 -19.69 -35.43 3.29
N ASP A 36 -19.66 -36.12 4.43
CA ASP A 36 -18.85 -35.77 5.62
C ASP A 36 -17.40 -36.21 5.39
N THR A 37 -16.71 -35.45 4.55
CA THR A 37 -15.33 -35.71 4.10
C THR A 37 -14.44 -34.51 4.43
N PRO A 38 -13.15 -34.74 4.77
CA PRO A 38 -12.21 -33.65 5.03
C PRO A 38 -12.14 -32.61 3.90
N GLU A 39 -12.20 -33.05 2.64
CA GLU A 39 -12.12 -32.20 1.45
C GLU A 39 -13.35 -31.30 1.32
N ASN A 40 -14.54 -31.82 1.62
CA ASN A 40 -15.78 -31.05 1.58
C ASN A 40 -15.83 -30.01 2.71
N HIS A 41 -15.44 -30.39 3.92
CA HIS A 41 -15.32 -29.46 5.06
C HIS A 41 -14.24 -28.40 4.81
N TYR A 42 -13.12 -28.75 4.18
CA TYR A 42 -12.12 -27.78 3.75
C TYR A 42 -12.68 -26.78 2.73
N SER A 43 -13.37 -27.28 1.71
CA SER A 43 -14.00 -26.42 0.70
C SER A 43 -15.08 -25.51 1.31
N GLN A 44 -15.86 -26.01 2.28
CA GLN A 44 -16.82 -25.22 3.05
C GLN A 44 -16.13 -24.15 3.91
N GLY A 45 -15.09 -24.55 4.65
CA GLY A 45 -14.30 -23.64 5.47
C GLY A 45 -13.66 -22.53 4.65
N LEU A 46 -13.16 -22.81 3.44
CA LEU A 46 -12.65 -21.79 2.53
C LEU A 46 -13.74 -20.79 2.09
N ARG A 47 -14.96 -21.26 1.82
CA ARG A 47 -16.09 -20.37 1.48
C ARG A 47 -16.46 -19.46 2.64
N GLU A 48 -16.55 -20.00 3.86
CA GLU A 48 -16.85 -19.20 5.06
C GLU A 48 -15.68 -18.25 5.40
N PHE A 49 -14.44 -18.67 5.19
CA PHE A 49 -13.26 -17.82 5.30
C PHE A 49 -13.33 -16.63 4.33
N ASN A 50 -13.69 -16.87 3.07
CA ASN A 50 -13.85 -15.81 2.06
C ASN A 50 -15.01 -14.85 2.39
N ARG A 51 -16.04 -15.34 3.10
CA ARG A 51 -17.13 -14.53 3.67
C ARG A 51 -16.73 -13.78 4.95
N LYS A 52 -15.50 -13.99 5.45
CA LYS A 52 -14.98 -13.46 6.72
C LYS A 52 -15.71 -13.99 7.96
N ASP A 53 -16.47 -15.08 7.85
CA ASP A 53 -17.04 -15.80 8.99
C ASP A 53 -15.99 -16.76 9.54
N TYR A 54 -15.01 -16.20 10.26
CA TYR A 54 -13.88 -16.96 10.79
C TYR A 54 -14.29 -18.00 11.84
N ALA A 55 -15.43 -17.79 12.52
CA ALA A 55 -15.94 -18.72 13.52
C ALA A 55 -16.48 -20.00 12.86
N LYS A 56 -17.26 -19.87 11.78
CA LYS A 56 -17.68 -21.05 11.01
C LYS A 56 -16.53 -21.67 10.24
N ALA A 57 -15.65 -20.85 9.66
CA ALA A 57 -14.48 -21.37 8.94
C ALA A 57 -13.62 -22.29 9.83
N ILE A 58 -13.35 -21.89 11.08
CA ILE A 58 -12.55 -22.71 11.99
C ILE A 58 -13.28 -24.00 12.41
N GLU A 59 -14.61 -23.96 12.59
CA GLU A 59 -15.42 -25.15 12.88
C GLU A 59 -15.32 -26.19 11.75
N GLU A 60 -15.48 -25.74 10.50
CA GLU A 60 -15.33 -26.58 9.31
C GLU A 60 -13.92 -27.18 9.20
N PHE A 61 -12.87 -26.38 9.43
CA PHE A 61 -11.50 -26.89 9.37
C PHE A 61 -11.16 -27.84 10.52
N GLU A 62 -11.65 -27.61 11.73
CA GLU A 62 -11.48 -28.54 12.85
C GLU A 62 -12.27 -29.84 12.61
N ARG A 63 -13.45 -29.79 11.97
CA ARG A 63 -14.17 -30.99 11.53
C ARG A 63 -13.35 -31.77 10.49
N ALA A 64 -12.77 -31.10 9.49
CA ALA A 64 -11.89 -31.73 8.52
C ALA A 64 -10.70 -32.44 9.19
N LYS A 65 -10.06 -31.77 10.17
CA LYS A 65 -8.95 -32.34 10.97
C LYS A 65 -9.39 -33.51 11.84
N ALA A 66 -10.61 -33.48 12.39
CA ALA A 66 -11.14 -34.54 13.21
C ALA A 66 -11.52 -35.79 12.40
N LEU A 67 -11.97 -35.61 11.15
CA LEU A 67 -12.26 -36.69 10.20
C LEU A 67 -11.00 -37.32 9.63
N ASP A 68 -9.96 -36.53 9.37
CA ASP A 68 -8.65 -37.02 8.99
C ASP A 68 -7.52 -36.13 9.57
N PRO A 69 -6.87 -36.56 10.65
CA PRO A 69 -5.73 -35.84 11.23
C PRO A 69 -4.49 -35.76 10.32
N LYS A 70 -4.48 -36.46 9.18
CA LYS A 70 -3.39 -36.38 8.19
C LYS A 70 -3.74 -35.53 6.98
N TYR A 71 -4.98 -35.02 6.89
CA TYR A 71 -5.40 -34.19 5.77
C TYR A 71 -4.75 -32.78 5.87
N PRO A 72 -3.86 -32.41 4.93
CA PRO A 72 -3.10 -31.16 5.03
C PRO A 72 -3.99 -29.91 4.95
N GLY A 73 -5.08 -29.97 4.18
CA GLY A 73 -5.99 -28.85 3.97
C GLY A 73 -6.61 -28.32 5.27
N ALA A 74 -6.90 -29.20 6.23
CA ALA A 74 -7.45 -28.79 7.52
C ALA A 74 -6.48 -27.86 8.29
N TYR A 75 -5.20 -28.22 8.32
CA TYR A 75 -4.15 -27.40 8.95
C TYR A 75 -3.92 -26.10 8.20
N VAL A 76 -3.98 -26.12 6.86
CA VAL A 76 -3.92 -24.89 6.04
C VAL A 76 -5.07 -23.94 6.38
N GLY A 77 -6.30 -24.44 6.44
CA GLY A 77 -7.47 -23.65 6.79
C GLY A 77 -7.38 -23.02 8.18
N ILE A 78 -7.00 -23.81 9.18
CA ILE A 78 -6.75 -23.33 10.55
C ILE A 78 -5.66 -22.24 10.55
N ALA A 79 -4.56 -22.45 9.82
CA ALA A 79 -3.47 -21.48 9.73
C ALA A 79 -3.94 -20.14 9.14
N LEU A 80 -4.77 -20.17 8.09
CA LEU A 80 -5.33 -18.96 7.49
C LEU A 80 -6.19 -18.17 8.49
N VAL A 81 -7.07 -18.86 9.24
CA VAL A 81 -7.89 -18.21 10.29
C VAL A 81 -7.01 -17.59 11.38
N LEU A 82 -6.02 -18.33 11.88
CA LEU A 82 -5.08 -17.83 12.89
C LEU A 82 -4.30 -16.60 12.41
N ALA A 83 -3.97 -16.55 11.11
CA ALA A 83 -3.29 -15.41 10.52
C ALA A 83 -4.17 -14.14 10.49
N GLU A 84 -5.47 -14.28 10.21
CA GLU A 84 -6.42 -13.17 10.31
C GLU A 84 -6.59 -12.70 11.77
N GLN A 85 -6.44 -13.61 12.74
CA GLN A 85 -6.39 -13.29 14.17
C GLN A 85 -5.02 -12.77 14.63
N LYS A 86 -4.08 -12.49 13.71
CA LYS A 86 -2.70 -12.04 13.98
C LYS A 86 -1.87 -13.00 14.85
N SER A 87 -2.30 -14.25 15.00
CA SER A 87 -1.58 -15.31 15.70
C SER A 87 -0.55 -15.97 14.76
N PHE A 88 0.39 -15.17 14.25
CA PHE A 88 1.25 -15.56 13.12
C PHE A 88 2.16 -16.77 13.40
N GLU A 89 2.71 -16.90 14.61
CA GLU A 89 3.58 -18.04 14.92
C GLU A 89 2.79 -19.35 14.94
N LYS A 90 1.60 -19.36 15.57
CA LYS A 90 0.70 -20.53 15.53
C LYS A 90 0.21 -20.85 14.12
N ALA A 91 -0.01 -19.83 13.29
CA ALA A 91 -0.37 -20.01 11.89
C ALA A 91 0.79 -20.69 11.12
N LEU A 92 2.03 -20.25 11.35
CA LEU A 92 3.22 -20.85 10.76
C LEU A 92 3.43 -22.29 11.24
N ASP A 93 3.16 -22.61 12.50
CA ASP A 93 3.24 -23.99 13.00
C ASP A 93 2.24 -24.91 12.28
N ASN A 94 1.00 -24.47 12.11
CA ASN A 94 -0.03 -25.24 11.41
C ASN A 94 0.31 -25.42 9.92
N VAL A 95 0.77 -24.37 9.24
CA VAL A 95 1.12 -24.50 7.81
C VAL A 95 2.38 -25.34 7.60
N ASN A 96 3.36 -25.29 8.52
CA ASN A 96 4.50 -26.20 8.50
C ASN A 96 4.03 -27.66 8.71
N LYS A 97 3.08 -27.89 9.62
CA LYS A 97 2.50 -29.21 9.82
C LYS A 97 1.81 -29.74 8.56
N ALA A 98 1.11 -28.88 7.82
CA ALA A 98 0.52 -29.25 6.53
C ALA A 98 1.60 -29.68 5.51
N ILE A 99 2.70 -28.93 5.41
CA ILE A 99 3.84 -29.26 4.54
C ILE A 99 4.51 -30.58 4.97
N ASP A 100 4.63 -30.84 6.27
CA ASP A 100 5.19 -32.09 6.79
C ASP A 100 4.29 -33.31 6.50
N LEU A 101 2.97 -33.10 6.38
CA LEU A 101 2.00 -34.15 6.05
C LEU A 101 2.00 -34.45 4.55
N ASP A 102 2.10 -33.42 3.71
CA ASP A 102 2.20 -33.54 2.25
C ASP A 102 3.02 -32.37 1.67
N ASP A 103 4.22 -32.68 1.19
CA ASP A 103 5.15 -31.72 0.60
C ASP A 103 4.79 -31.33 -0.84
N LYS A 104 3.75 -31.95 -1.42
CA LYS A 104 3.18 -31.60 -2.73
C LYS A 104 1.87 -30.83 -2.61
N PHE A 105 1.38 -30.57 -1.39
CA PHE A 105 0.16 -29.80 -1.18
C PHE A 105 0.41 -28.30 -1.39
N ILE A 106 0.13 -27.82 -2.60
CA ILE A 106 0.41 -26.45 -3.08
C ILE A 106 -0.17 -25.38 -2.16
N ASP A 107 -1.40 -25.57 -1.67
CA ASP A 107 -2.11 -24.60 -0.83
C ASP A 107 -1.37 -24.29 0.48
N ALA A 108 -0.57 -25.24 1.00
CA ALA A 108 0.25 -24.99 2.18
C ALA A 108 1.37 -23.98 1.91
N TYR A 109 2.03 -24.06 0.76
CA TYR A 109 3.06 -23.08 0.38
C TYR A 109 2.44 -21.71 0.11
N ILE A 110 1.30 -21.65 -0.58
CA ILE A 110 0.56 -20.40 -0.83
C ILE A 110 0.13 -19.78 0.52
N ALA A 111 -0.47 -20.56 1.42
CA ALA A 111 -0.87 -20.08 2.73
C ALA A 111 0.32 -19.59 3.56
N LYS A 112 1.46 -20.29 3.53
CA LYS A 112 2.68 -19.85 4.21
C LYS A 112 3.18 -18.51 3.68
N GLY A 113 3.21 -18.34 2.36
CA GLY A 113 3.51 -17.05 1.73
C GLY A 113 2.57 -15.95 2.23
N ARG A 114 1.25 -16.20 2.24
CA ARG A 114 0.24 -15.23 2.69
C ARG A 114 0.44 -14.83 4.15
N ILE A 115 0.78 -15.79 5.02
CA ILE A 115 1.05 -15.57 6.44
C ILE A 115 2.29 -14.68 6.62
N LEU A 116 3.37 -14.96 5.88
CA LEU A 116 4.60 -14.16 5.91
C LEU A 116 4.35 -12.72 5.43
N THR A 117 3.60 -12.57 4.33
CA THR A 117 3.15 -11.28 3.78
C THR A 117 2.30 -10.47 4.77
N LYS A 118 1.45 -11.11 5.57
CA LYS A 118 0.69 -10.42 6.63
C LYS A 118 1.54 -10.09 7.85
N ARG A 119 2.48 -10.97 8.21
CA ARG A 119 3.37 -10.78 9.38
C ARG A 119 4.36 -9.63 9.18
N ARG A 120 4.88 -9.45 7.95
CA ARG A 120 5.87 -8.41 7.57
C ARG A 120 6.96 -8.17 8.61
N LYS A 121 7.61 -9.24 9.05
CA LYS A 121 8.66 -9.19 10.08
C LYS A 121 10.03 -9.40 9.44
N GLY A 122 10.97 -8.50 9.74
CA GLY A 122 12.31 -8.48 9.17
C GLY A 122 12.36 -7.71 7.84
N ASP A 123 13.56 -7.47 7.32
CA ASP A 123 13.76 -6.75 6.06
C ASP A 123 13.51 -7.64 4.83
N ASP A 124 13.74 -8.95 4.96
CA ASP A 124 13.62 -9.94 3.87
C ASP A 124 12.22 -10.56 3.74
N TRP A 125 11.21 -10.00 4.41
CA TRP A 125 9.87 -10.60 4.47
C TRP A 125 9.22 -10.80 3.09
N ILE A 126 9.57 -9.94 2.11
CA ILE A 126 9.11 -10.05 0.72
C ILE A 126 9.68 -11.32 0.10
N GLU A 127 11.00 -11.50 0.19
CA GLU A 127 11.71 -12.63 -0.41
C GLU A 127 11.35 -13.96 0.27
N ASP A 128 11.17 -13.94 1.60
CA ASP A 128 10.71 -15.11 2.37
C ASP A 128 9.33 -15.60 1.91
N ALA A 129 8.41 -14.66 1.64
CA ALA A 129 7.07 -14.96 1.15
C ALA A 129 7.09 -15.41 -0.31
N VAL A 130 7.80 -14.68 -1.18
CA VAL A 130 7.99 -15.01 -2.62
C VAL A 130 8.55 -16.42 -2.78
N LYS A 131 9.56 -16.78 -1.98
CA LYS A 131 10.16 -18.13 -2.00
C LYS A 131 9.14 -19.24 -1.73
N GLN A 132 8.07 -18.99 -0.97
CA GLN A 132 7.03 -20.00 -0.79
C GLN A 132 6.12 -20.09 -2.02
N TYR A 133 5.75 -18.97 -2.64
CA TYR A 133 4.98 -19.00 -3.90
C TYR A 133 5.78 -19.65 -5.03
N GLU A 134 7.10 -19.43 -5.10
CA GLU A 134 7.97 -20.13 -6.05
C GLU A 134 7.99 -21.65 -5.82
N LYS A 135 7.90 -22.12 -4.57
CA LYS A 135 7.76 -23.56 -4.29
C LYS A 135 6.41 -24.09 -4.76
N ALA A 136 5.32 -23.35 -4.53
CA ALA A 136 4.01 -23.67 -5.07
C ALA A 136 4.06 -23.78 -6.61
N LEU A 137 4.68 -22.79 -7.27
CA LEU A 137 4.83 -22.74 -8.73
C LEU A 137 5.76 -23.83 -9.31
N LYS A 138 6.67 -24.40 -8.51
CA LYS A 138 7.43 -25.59 -8.92
C LYS A 138 6.59 -26.85 -8.98
N ILE A 139 5.53 -26.93 -8.16
CA ILE A 139 4.61 -28.07 -8.13
C ILE A 139 3.52 -27.88 -9.18
N ASP A 140 2.92 -26.69 -9.25
CA ASP A 140 1.98 -26.27 -10.31
C ASP A 140 2.39 -24.93 -10.91
N PRO A 141 3.05 -24.93 -12.08
CA PRO A 141 3.46 -23.72 -12.79
C PRO A 141 2.32 -22.79 -13.20
N ASN A 142 1.08 -23.28 -13.24
CA ASN A 142 -0.10 -22.52 -13.66
C ASN A 142 -0.99 -22.12 -12.47
N SER A 143 -0.47 -22.19 -11.24
CA SER A 143 -1.23 -21.80 -10.05
C SER A 143 -1.53 -20.29 -10.05
N GLU A 144 -2.76 -19.95 -10.41
CA GLU A 144 -3.26 -18.58 -10.46
C GLU A 144 -3.15 -17.90 -9.08
N ALA A 145 -3.58 -18.60 -8.03
CA ALA A 145 -3.51 -18.12 -6.65
C ALA A 145 -2.07 -17.78 -6.22
N ALA A 146 -1.08 -18.59 -6.63
CA ALA A 146 0.32 -18.32 -6.30
C ALA A 146 0.80 -17.00 -6.96
N TYR A 147 0.52 -16.79 -8.25
CA TYR A 147 0.85 -15.52 -8.91
C TYR A 147 0.11 -14.33 -8.31
N TYR A 148 -1.18 -14.48 -8.00
CA TYR A 148 -1.99 -13.42 -7.41
C TYR A 148 -1.43 -12.96 -6.06
N TYR A 149 -1.23 -13.89 -5.12
CA TYR A 149 -0.71 -13.54 -3.80
C TYR A 149 0.77 -13.11 -3.83
N MET A 150 1.54 -13.57 -4.81
CA MET A 150 2.89 -13.05 -5.08
C MET A 150 2.83 -11.58 -5.53
N GLY A 151 1.92 -11.22 -6.43
CA GLY A 151 1.67 -9.82 -6.85
C GLY A 151 1.24 -8.93 -5.69
N ILE A 152 0.35 -9.42 -4.82
CA ILE A 152 -0.04 -8.71 -3.59
C ILE A 152 1.17 -8.48 -2.68
N THR A 153 2.05 -9.46 -2.54
CA THR A 153 3.27 -9.37 -1.73
C THR A 153 4.21 -8.30 -2.27
N TYR A 154 4.47 -8.29 -3.58
CA TYR A 154 5.27 -7.26 -4.22
C TYR A 154 4.65 -5.86 -4.09
N LYS A 155 3.34 -5.71 -4.28
CA LYS A 155 2.62 -4.46 -4.10
C LYS A 155 2.81 -3.91 -2.68
N GLN A 156 2.65 -4.76 -1.68
CA GLN A 156 2.84 -4.41 -0.27
C GLN A 156 4.30 -4.06 0.08
N GLY A 157 5.25 -4.61 -0.67
CA GLY A 157 6.67 -4.29 -0.61
C GLY A 157 7.10 -3.08 -1.45
N PHE A 158 6.17 -2.37 -2.09
CA PHE A 158 6.43 -1.30 -3.05
C PHE A 158 7.28 -1.71 -4.27
N ARG A 159 7.37 -3.02 -4.54
CA ARG A 159 7.99 -3.59 -5.74
C ARG A 159 6.98 -3.62 -6.89
N PHE A 160 6.58 -2.43 -7.34
CA PHE A 160 5.43 -2.29 -8.25
C PHE A 160 5.63 -2.94 -9.62
N ARG A 161 6.86 -2.96 -10.17
CA ARG A 161 7.11 -3.64 -11.45
C ARG A 161 6.93 -5.16 -11.35
N ASP A 162 7.41 -5.76 -10.26
CA ASP A 162 7.24 -7.20 -10.03
C ASP A 162 5.76 -7.54 -9.76
N ALA A 163 5.04 -6.65 -9.07
CA ALA A 163 3.59 -6.77 -8.90
C ALA A 163 2.84 -6.69 -10.24
N GLU A 164 3.24 -5.78 -11.13
CA GLU A 164 2.66 -5.62 -12.47
C GLU A 164 2.81 -6.92 -13.28
N GLU A 165 4.00 -7.52 -13.28
CA GLU A 165 4.24 -8.78 -14.00
C GLU A 165 3.42 -9.93 -13.41
N ALA A 166 3.39 -10.04 -12.08
CA ALA A 166 2.64 -11.10 -11.40
C ALA A 166 1.13 -10.99 -11.66
N PHE A 167 0.52 -9.81 -11.53
CA PHE A 167 -0.89 -9.63 -11.84
C PHE A 167 -1.20 -9.80 -13.33
N GLY A 168 -0.31 -9.34 -14.22
CA GLY A 168 -0.47 -9.56 -15.66
C GLY A 168 -0.54 -11.04 -16.05
N LYS A 169 0.23 -11.91 -15.36
CA LYS A 169 0.13 -13.37 -15.55
C LYS A 169 -1.24 -13.90 -15.13
N VAL A 170 -1.78 -13.44 -13.99
CA VAL A 170 -3.11 -13.84 -13.50
C VAL A 170 -4.21 -13.41 -14.46
N VAL A 171 -4.19 -12.16 -14.93
CA VAL A 171 -5.17 -11.64 -15.90
C VAL A 171 -5.15 -12.45 -17.20
N ALA A 172 -3.97 -12.90 -17.65
CA ALA A 172 -3.85 -13.74 -18.84
C ALA A 172 -4.44 -15.14 -18.67
N MET A 173 -4.48 -15.68 -17.44
CA MET A 173 -5.03 -17.01 -17.13
C MET A 173 -6.57 -17.05 -17.21
N LYS A 174 -7.25 -15.91 -17.04
CA LYS A 174 -8.74 -15.78 -17.06
C LYS A 174 -9.43 -16.75 -16.09
N GLY A 175 -8.84 -16.95 -14.91
CA GLY A 175 -9.37 -17.82 -13.86
C GLY A 175 -10.16 -17.07 -12.80
N GLU A 176 -10.20 -17.61 -11.59
CA GLU A 176 -10.97 -17.10 -10.45
C GLU A 176 -10.47 -15.73 -9.97
N TYR A 177 -9.15 -15.49 -10.04
CA TYR A 177 -8.54 -14.26 -9.55
C TYR A 177 -8.38 -13.19 -10.64
N ALA A 178 -8.80 -13.46 -11.88
CA ALA A 178 -8.54 -12.57 -13.02
C ALA A 178 -9.15 -11.18 -12.84
N ASP A 179 -10.37 -11.08 -12.31
CA ASP A 179 -11.07 -9.80 -12.13
C ASP A 179 -10.45 -8.95 -11.02
N GLU A 180 -10.15 -9.57 -9.87
CA GLU A 180 -9.44 -8.92 -8.76
C GLU A 180 -8.03 -8.51 -9.19
N ALA A 181 -7.31 -9.38 -9.87
CA ALA A 181 -5.98 -9.11 -10.38
C ALA A 181 -5.99 -7.98 -11.40
N ASN A 182 -7.02 -7.88 -12.26
CA ASN A 182 -7.10 -6.81 -13.24
C ASN A 182 -7.21 -5.43 -12.57
N LYS A 183 -8.02 -5.31 -11.51
CA LYS A 183 -8.12 -4.06 -10.73
C LYS A 183 -6.77 -3.67 -10.11
N GLU A 184 -6.09 -4.66 -9.54
CA GLU A 184 -4.78 -4.46 -8.93
C GLU A 184 -3.70 -4.12 -9.97
N TRP A 185 -3.76 -4.77 -11.13
CA TRP A 185 -2.87 -4.53 -12.26
C TRP A 185 -3.01 -3.10 -12.78
N GLU A 186 -4.24 -2.62 -12.98
CA GLU A 186 -4.52 -1.24 -13.42
C GLU A 186 -3.96 -0.19 -12.44
N LEU A 187 -4.15 -0.40 -11.13
CA LEU A 187 -3.59 0.47 -10.11
C LEU A 187 -2.06 0.48 -10.18
N VAL A 188 -1.44 -0.70 -10.16
CA VAL A 188 0.02 -0.83 -10.16
C VAL A 188 0.63 -0.26 -11.43
N GLN A 189 0.00 -0.43 -12.60
CA GLN A 189 0.44 0.18 -13.86
C GLN A 189 0.48 1.71 -13.78
N LYS A 190 -0.52 2.35 -13.16
CA LYS A 190 -0.50 3.80 -12.93
C LYS A 190 0.68 4.18 -12.04
N ILE A 191 0.92 3.44 -10.97
CA ILE A 191 2.02 3.71 -10.04
C ILE A 191 3.39 3.51 -10.70
N VAL A 192 3.57 2.46 -11.51
CA VAL A 192 4.82 2.21 -12.26
C VAL A 192 5.10 3.36 -13.22
N ARG A 193 4.08 3.86 -13.94
CA ARG A 193 4.21 5.04 -14.81
C ARG A 193 4.54 6.32 -14.03
N ALA A 194 3.99 6.46 -12.83
CA ALA A 194 4.26 7.60 -11.96
C ALA A 194 5.66 7.55 -11.34
N ALA A 195 6.24 6.34 -11.21
CA ALA A 195 7.58 6.09 -10.70
C ALA A 195 7.89 6.88 -9.42
N PRO A 196 7.23 6.59 -8.28
CA PRO A 196 7.49 7.28 -7.02
C PRO A 196 8.97 7.19 -6.65
N GLY A 197 9.57 8.32 -6.30
CA GLY A 197 11.00 8.41 -5.96
C GLY A 197 11.29 8.07 -4.49
N THR A 198 10.28 8.13 -3.64
CA THR A 198 10.41 7.92 -2.20
C THR A 198 9.49 6.80 -1.70
N LYS A 199 9.86 6.16 -0.58
CA LYS A 199 8.99 5.18 0.11
C LYS A 199 7.67 5.81 0.57
N LEU A 200 7.68 7.10 0.90
CA LEU A 200 6.48 7.82 1.35
C LEU A 200 5.54 8.11 0.18
N GLY A 201 6.09 8.57 -0.97
CA GLY A 201 5.34 8.68 -2.22
C GLY A 201 4.76 7.34 -2.66
N ALA A 202 5.51 6.25 -2.54
CA ALA A 202 5.03 4.89 -2.82
C ALA A 202 3.87 4.45 -1.89
N LYS A 203 3.88 4.86 -0.61
CA LYS A 203 2.77 4.62 0.31
C LYS A 203 1.53 5.42 -0.09
N ILE A 204 1.70 6.71 -0.34
CA ILE A 204 0.60 7.59 -0.75
C ILE A 204 0.01 7.14 -2.08
N ALA A 205 0.81 6.60 -2.99
CA ALA A 205 0.35 6.04 -4.26
C ALA A 205 -0.74 4.96 -4.13
N LEU A 206 -0.81 4.28 -2.99
CA LEU A 206 -1.80 3.24 -2.68
C LEU A 206 -3.06 3.78 -1.98
N ILE A 207 -3.15 5.10 -1.76
CA ILE A 207 -4.32 5.75 -1.14
C ILE A 207 -5.33 6.08 -2.24
N ASP A 208 -6.57 5.63 -2.06
CA ASP A 208 -7.67 5.84 -3.00
C ASP A 208 -8.10 7.32 -3.08
N GLU A 209 -8.10 8.01 -1.93
CA GLU A 209 -8.50 9.41 -1.81
C GLU A 209 -7.54 10.17 -0.88
N ILE A 210 -6.64 10.93 -1.47
CA ILE A 210 -5.64 11.70 -0.71
C ILE A 210 -6.25 12.93 -0.05
N ASP A 211 -5.67 13.34 1.06
CA ASP A 211 -5.99 14.59 1.73
C ASP A 211 -4.96 15.69 1.48
N ARG A 212 -5.17 16.87 2.10
CA ARG A 212 -4.26 18.02 1.96
C ARG A 212 -2.87 17.72 2.51
N ALA A 213 -2.76 16.93 3.57
CA ALA A 213 -1.47 16.56 4.15
C ALA A 213 -0.69 15.63 3.23
N ASP A 214 -1.34 14.62 2.66
CA ASP A 214 -0.75 13.72 1.65
C ASP A 214 -0.23 14.53 0.45
N LEU A 215 -1.03 15.47 -0.06
CA LEU A 215 -0.61 16.32 -1.19
C LEU A 215 0.58 17.20 -0.83
N ALA A 216 0.60 17.81 0.36
CA ALA A 216 1.75 18.60 0.84
C ALA A 216 3.04 17.77 0.81
N VAL A 217 2.96 16.53 1.31
CA VAL A 217 4.08 15.59 1.26
C VAL A 217 4.52 15.31 -0.18
N LEU A 218 3.59 15.02 -1.09
CA LEU A 218 3.93 14.77 -2.49
C LEU A 218 4.58 15.99 -3.16
N LEU A 219 4.11 17.21 -2.90
CA LEU A 219 4.67 18.43 -3.46
C LEU A 219 6.09 18.74 -2.96
N ILE A 220 6.39 18.40 -1.70
CA ILE A 220 7.73 18.58 -1.14
C ILE A 220 8.66 17.44 -1.58
N GLU A 221 8.22 16.19 -1.42
CA GLU A 221 9.10 15.02 -1.58
C GLU A 221 9.22 14.53 -3.03
N GLU A 222 8.16 14.63 -3.83
CA GLU A 222 8.14 14.06 -5.18
C GLU A 222 8.27 15.14 -6.26
N LEU A 223 7.58 16.28 -6.09
CA LEU A 223 7.74 17.44 -6.97
C LEU A 223 9.06 18.18 -6.71
N LYS A 224 9.60 18.11 -5.48
CA LYS A 224 10.79 18.86 -5.02
C LYS A 224 10.59 20.37 -5.09
N LEU A 225 9.43 20.85 -4.64
CA LEU A 225 9.05 22.26 -4.78
C LEU A 225 10.03 23.24 -4.12
N LEU A 226 10.59 22.89 -2.95
CA LEU A 226 11.58 23.72 -2.26
C LEU A 226 12.79 24.01 -3.17
N GLU A 227 13.34 22.97 -3.79
CA GLU A 227 14.50 23.09 -4.68
C GLU A 227 14.18 23.91 -5.94
N ILE A 228 12.96 23.75 -6.47
CA ILE A 228 12.49 24.48 -7.64
C ILE A 228 12.44 25.99 -7.34
N LEU A 229 11.88 26.36 -6.19
CA LEU A 229 11.74 27.77 -5.79
C LEU A 229 13.06 28.39 -5.34
N GLU A 230 13.94 27.65 -4.66
CA GLU A 230 15.26 28.13 -4.27
C GLU A 230 16.14 28.49 -5.47
N LYS A 231 16.09 27.70 -6.55
CA LYS A 231 16.83 27.99 -7.79
C LYS A 231 16.34 29.26 -8.48
N LYS A 232 15.12 29.70 -8.21
CA LYS A 232 14.46 30.86 -8.83
C LYS A 232 14.58 32.14 -8.03
N ARG A 233 14.75 32.06 -6.70
CA ARG A 233 15.00 33.26 -5.87
C ARG A 233 16.36 33.84 -6.25
N PRO A 234 16.46 35.16 -6.55
CA PRO A 234 17.76 35.78 -6.80
C PRO A 234 18.63 35.62 -5.55
N ARG A 235 19.87 35.13 -5.72
CA ARG A 235 20.86 35.10 -4.64
C ARG A 235 21.16 36.53 -4.23
N THR A 236 20.62 36.97 -3.10
CA THR A 236 21.03 38.23 -2.46
C THR A 236 22.42 38.01 -1.88
N TYR A 237 23.45 38.46 -2.59
CA TYR A 237 24.79 38.56 -2.03
C TYR A 237 24.80 39.77 -1.10
N ASP A 238 25.13 39.57 0.17
CA ASP A 238 25.37 40.65 1.12
C ASP A 238 26.68 41.36 0.71
N THR A 239 26.57 42.37 -0.15
CA THR A 239 27.71 43.17 -0.62
C THR A 239 28.05 44.30 0.37
N GLY A 240 27.43 44.31 1.56
CA GLY A 240 27.66 45.32 2.59
C GLY A 240 28.94 45.04 3.39
N PHE A 241 29.86 46.01 3.43
CA PHE A 241 30.95 46.00 4.39
C PHE A 241 30.39 46.07 5.82
N LYS A 242 30.68 45.06 6.64
CA LYS A 242 30.31 45.03 8.06
C LYS A 242 31.50 45.49 8.92
N PRO A 243 31.47 46.71 9.49
CA PRO A 243 32.53 47.17 10.38
C PRO A 243 32.58 46.31 11.68
N PRO A 244 33.76 46.20 12.33
CA PRO A 244 33.91 45.45 13.58
C PRO A 244 32.95 45.97 14.66
N GLU A 245 32.35 45.07 15.42
CA GLU A 245 31.32 45.43 16.39
C GLU A 245 31.88 46.23 17.58
N SER A 246 31.23 47.36 17.89
CA SER A 246 31.55 48.19 19.06
C SER A 246 31.22 47.45 20.37
N PRO A 247 32.10 47.48 21.39
CA PRO A 247 31.89 46.77 22.66
C PRO A 247 30.71 47.27 23.51
N LEU A 248 30.04 48.34 23.08
CA LEU A 248 28.91 48.97 23.80
C LEU A 248 27.56 48.85 23.07
N LYS A 249 27.40 47.88 22.16
CA LYS A 249 26.09 47.64 21.53
C LYS A 249 25.10 47.08 22.56
N TYR A 250 24.03 47.84 22.81
CA TYR A 250 22.73 47.28 23.21
C TYR A 250 22.48 46.01 22.38
N LYS A 251 22.23 44.86 23.03
CA LYS A 251 21.67 43.70 22.33
C LYS A 251 20.35 44.18 21.72
N GLN A 252 20.33 44.38 20.40
CA GLN A 252 19.05 44.38 19.70
C GLN A 252 18.34 43.09 20.12
N PRO A 253 17.03 43.12 20.40
CA PRO A 253 16.28 41.90 20.61
C PRO A 253 16.64 40.97 19.46
N GLU A 254 16.95 39.72 19.79
CA GLU A 254 17.25 38.66 18.82
C GLU A 254 16.31 38.80 17.63
N PRO A 255 16.77 38.58 16.38
CA PRO A 255 15.90 38.68 15.22
C PRO A 255 14.64 37.92 15.56
N LYS A 256 13.49 38.59 15.43
CA LYS A 256 12.18 37.99 15.70
C LYS A 256 12.27 36.56 15.17
N LYS A 257 12.01 35.57 16.02
CA LYS A 257 11.56 34.25 15.54
C LYS A 257 10.34 34.58 14.68
N GLU A 258 10.56 34.85 13.41
CA GLU A 258 9.55 35.32 12.48
C GLU A 258 8.58 34.16 12.33
N LEU A 259 7.47 34.28 13.06
CA LEU A 259 6.16 33.75 12.76
C LEU A 259 6.20 32.47 11.88
N ILE A 260 6.65 31.36 12.43
CA ILE A 260 5.82 30.17 12.27
C ILE A 260 4.69 30.42 13.26
N GLU A 261 3.67 31.17 12.83
CA GLU A 261 2.39 31.14 13.52
C GLU A 261 2.07 29.66 13.72
N GLU A 262 1.84 29.24 14.98
CA GLU A 262 1.53 27.85 15.26
C GLU A 262 0.22 27.53 14.53
N ILE A 263 0.31 26.92 13.34
CA ILE A 263 -0.85 26.40 12.61
C ILE A 263 -1.57 25.44 13.57
N PRO A 264 -2.74 25.80 14.14
CA PRO A 264 -3.20 25.18 15.38
C PRO A 264 -3.59 23.71 15.22
N ASP A 265 -4.15 23.38 14.05
CA ASP A 265 -4.72 22.08 13.72
C ASP A 265 -3.67 21.03 13.30
N ILE A 266 -2.40 21.41 13.13
CA ILE A 266 -1.32 20.48 12.76
C ILE A 266 -0.33 20.19 13.89
N LYS A 267 -0.56 20.72 15.10
CA LYS A 267 0.41 20.68 16.22
C LYS A 267 0.96 19.27 16.52
N ASN A 268 0.08 18.27 16.46
CA ASN A 268 0.38 16.85 16.69
C ASN A 268 0.20 16.00 15.41
N HIS A 269 0.09 16.63 14.24
CA HIS A 269 -0.14 15.93 12.99
C HIS A 269 1.15 15.29 12.47
N TRP A 270 1.07 14.07 11.94
CA TRP A 270 2.23 13.33 11.45
C TRP A 270 2.97 14.07 10.33
N ALA A 271 2.22 14.83 9.51
CA ALA A 271 2.76 15.58 8.38
C ALA A 271 3.21 17.01 8.71
N LYS A 272 3.27 17.39 9.99
CA LYS A 272 3.47 18.78 10.44
C LYS A 272 4.61 19.51 9.72
N ASN A 273 5.79 18.89 9.62
CA ASN A 273 6.96 19.55 9.05
C ASN A 273 6.76 19.84 7.55
N TRP A 274 6.26 18.88 6.78
CA TRP A 274 5.94 19.10 5.36
C TRP A 274 4.87 20.16 5.17
N ILE A 275 3.88 20.23 6.06
CA ILE A 275 2.83 21.26 6.01
C ILE A 275 3.44 22.64 6.28
N VAL A 276 4.29 22.77 7.30
CA VAL A 276 4.99 24.04 7.58
C VAL A 276 5.84 24.45 6.39
N ASP A 277 6.58 23.52 5.79
CA ASP A 277 7.47 23.80 4.65
C ASP A 277 6.67 24.24 3.41
N ILE A 278 5.56 23.55 3.08
CA ILE A 278 4.74 23.91 1.91
C ILE A 278 4.06 25.27 2.07
N VAL A 279 3.59 25.60 3.27
CA VAL A 279 2.97 26.90 3.57
C VAL A 279 4.03 28.01 3.53
N LYS A 280 5.22 27.76 4.08
CA LYS A 280 6.34 28.73 4.08
C LYS A 280 6.78 29.13 2.69
N VAL A 281 6.69 28.22 1.73
CA VAL A 281 7.04 28.51 0.33
C VAL A 281 5.85 28.95 -0.53
N GLY A 282 4.67 29.10 0.06
CA GLY A 282 3.46 29.52 -0.65
C GLY A 282 2.83 28.45 -1.54
N GLY A 283 3.29 27.19 -1.45
CA GLY A 283 2.76 26.11 -2.29
C GLY A 283 1.33 25.68 -1.94
N MET A 284 0.89 25.92 -0.70
CA MET A 284 -0.49 25.70 -0.26
C MET A 284 -0.88 26.76 0.78
N GLU A 285 -2.14 27.19 0.72
CA GLU A 285 -2.64 28.31 1.53
C GLU A 285 -3.35 27.84 2.81
N LEU A 286 -3.30 28.69 3.84
CA LEU A 286 -4.11 28.55 5.04
C LEU A 286 -5.49 29.19 4.82
N THR A 287 -6.47 28.67 5.54
CA THR A 287 -7.80 29.30 5.59
C THR A 287 -7.74 30.67 6.28
N PRO A 288 -8.76 31.54 6.12
CA PRO A 288 -8.84 32.80 6.86
C PRO A 288 -8.81 32.64 8.39
N ALA A 289 -9.16 31.44 8.90
CA ALA A 289 -9.08 31.09 10.31
C ALA A 289 -7.68 30.60 10.74
N HIS A 290 -6.66 30.78 9.89
CA HIS A 290 -5.29 30.33 10.10
C HIS A 290 -5.16 28.80 10.33
N LYS A 291 -6.01 28.01 9.65
CA LYS A 291 -5.98 26.53 9.69
C LYS A 291 -5.56 25.93 8.36
N PHE A 292 -4.90 24.78 8.40
CA PHE A 292 -4.51 24.03 7.20
C PHE A 292 -5.54 22.99 6.75
N ASN A 293 -6.34 22.43 7.65
CA ASN A 293 -7.27 21.33 7.43
C ASN A 293 -6.59 20.09 6.79
N PRO A 294 -5.64 19.43 7.47
CA PRO A 294 -4.85 18.35 6.88
C PRO A 294 -5.69 17.18 6.32
N ASP A 295 -6.81 16.85 6.97
CA ASP A 295 -7.67 15.72 6.59
C ASP A 295 -8.68 16.04 5.47
N GLU A 296 -8.69 17.28 4.97
CA GLU A 296 -9.60 17.69 3.90
C GLU A 296 -9.24 16.98 2.60
N LYS A 297 -10.23 16.30 1.97
CA LYS A 297 -10.00 15.54 0.74
C LYS A 297 -9.70 16.45 -0.45
N ILE A 298 -8.70 16.07 -1.23
CA ILE A 298 -8.34 16.80 -2.44
C ILE A 298 -9.24 16.36 -3.58
N THR A 299 -10.05 17.29 -4.06
CA THR A 299 -10.77 17.13 -5.33
C THR A 299 -9.89 17.50 -6.51
N ARG A 300 -10.30 17.09 -7.71
CA ARG A 300 -9.60 17.47 -8.95
C ARG A 300 -9.58 18.98 -9.17
N ALA A 301 -10.64 19.70 -8.79
CA ALA A 301 -10.68 21.16 -8.84
C ALA A 301 -9.65 21.80 -7.89
N THR A 302 -9.58 21.33 -6.64
CA THR A 302 -8.61 21.81 -5.66
C THR A 302 -7.18 21.54 -6.09
N PHE A 303 -6.90 20.33 -6.61
CA PHE A 303 -5.58 19.99 -7.13
C PHE A 303 -5.17 20.92 -8.28
N ALA A 304 -6.07 21.16 -9.25
CA ALA A 304 -5.81 22.04 -10.38
C ALA A 304 -5.43 23.45 -9.93
N ASN A 305 -6.16 24.01 -8.95
CA ASN A 305 -5.89 25.34 -8.43
C ASN A 305 -4.52 25.44 -7.75
N ILE A 306 -4.18 24.45 -6.91
CA ILE A 306 -2.86 24.40 -6.27
C ILE A 306 -1.74 24.35 -7.32
N VAL A 307 -1.88 23.51 -8.35
CA VAL A 307 -0.89 23.41 -9.42
C VAL A 307 -0.77 24.70 -10.24
N GLN A 308 -1.90 25.36 -10.54
CA GLN A 308 -1.89 26.66 -11.21
C GLN A 308 -1.10 27.69 -10.39
N ASN A 309 -1.38 27.81 -9.09
CA ASN A 309 -0.71 28.80 -8.23
C ASN A 309 0.80 28.53 -8.18
N ILE A 310 1.20 27.27 -8.00
CA ILE A 310 2.62 26.88 -8.06
C ILE A 310 3.23 27.21 -9.43
N LEU A 311 2.51 26.97 -10.52
CA LEU A 311 3.00 27.27 -11.87
C LEU A 311 3.21 28.79 -12.06
N ILE A 312 2.28 29.62 -11.59
CA ILE A 312 2.41 31.09 -11.60
C ILE A 312 3.64 31.50 -10.81
N ASP A 313 3.83 30.98 -9.59
CA ASP A 313 4.95 31.35 -8.73
C ASP A 313 6.31 30.93 -9.32
N VAL A 314 6.38 29.73 -9.90
CA VAL A 314 7.61 29.20 -10.50
C VAL A 314 7.98 29.91 -11.81
N THR A 315 6.97 30.34 -12.59
CA THR A 315 7.19 31.01 -13.89
C THR A 315 7.30 32.53 -13.76
N GLY A 316 6.69 33.13 -12.74
CA GLY A 316 6.49 34.57 -12.61
C GLY A 316 5.43 35.13 -13.56
N ASP A 317 4.72 34.28 -14.31
CA ASP A 317 3.75 34.70 -15.32
C ASP A 317 2.35 34.85 -14.71
N GLN A 318 2.02 36.09 -14.34
CA GLN A 318 0.74 36.45 -13.77
C GLN A 318 -0.43 36.34 -14.77
N SER A 319 -0.15 36.29 -16.09
CA SER A 319 -1.21 36.15 -17.10
C SER A 319 -1.92 34.80 -17.03
N LEU A 320 -1.27 33.78 -16.46
CA LEU A 320 -1.84 32.44 -16.29
C LEU A 320 -3.05 32.44 -15.33
N ALA A 321 -3.12 33.38 -14.40
CA ALA A 321 -4.22 33.48 -13.43
C ALA A 321 -5.57 33.81 -14.09
N THR A 322 -5.55 34.41 -15.28
CA THR A 322 -6.77 34.90 -15.97
C THR A 322 -6.90 34.41 -17.41
N LYS A 323 -6.01 33.51 -17.86
CA LYS A 323 -5.87 33.09 -19.26
C LYS A 323 -7.16 32.67 -19.94
N TYR A 324 -8.03 31.92 -19.26
CA TYR A 324 -9.28 31.37 -19.81
C TYR A 324 -10.53 32.06 -19.25
N ILE A 325 -10.37 33.16 -18.50
CA ILE A 325 -11.52 33.88 -17.95
C ILE A 325 -12.29 34.56 -19.07
N GLY A 326 -13.60 34.31 -19.13
CA GLY A 326 -14.50 34.87 -20.14
C GLY A 326 -14.72 33.98 -21.37
N GLU A 327 -14.00 32.86 -21.48
CA GLU A 327 -14.23 31.88 -22.53
C GLU A 327 -15.44 30.97 -22.22
N THR A 328 -16.01 30.37 -23.27
CA THR A 328 -16.99 29.29 -23.13
C THR A 328 -16.28 28.02 -22.65
N SER A 329 -16.91 27.27 -21.76
CA SER A 329 -16.30 26.05 -21.25
C SER A 329 -16.07 25.01 -22.36
N HIS A 330 -14.86 24.43 -22.36
CA HIS A 330 -14.50 23.29 -23.19
C HIS A 330 -14.87 21.93 -22.57
N PHE A 331 -15.38 21.92 -21.34
CA PHE A 331 -15.68 20.69 -20.59
C PHE A 331 -17.19 20.56 -20.34
N PRO A 332 -17.79 19.37 -20.55
CA PRO A 332 -19.23 19.17 -20.37
C PRO A 332 -19.73 19.39 -18.93
N ASP A 333 -18.88 19.14 -17.94
CA ASP A 333 -19.24 19.14 -16.51
C ASP A 333 -18.66 20.31 -15.71
N VAL A 334 -17.96 21.25 -16.37
CA VAL A 334 -17.34 22.39 -15.71
C VAL A 334 -17.86 23.68 -16.34
N PRO A 335 -18.75 24.45 -15.70
CA PRO A 335 -19.16 25.73 -16.26
C PRO A 335 -18.01 26.74 -16.18
N SER A 336 -17.93 27.67 -17.14
CA SER A 336 -16.87 28.69 -17.16
C SER A 336 -16.93 29.67 -15.98
N SER A 337 -18.08 29.76 -15.30
CA SER A 337 -18.28 30.50 -14.06
C SER A 337 -17.74 29.78 -12.81
N HIS A 338 -17.33 28.52 -12.92
CA HIS A 338 -16.78 27.77 -11.80
C HIS A 338 -15.43 28.36 -11.37
N TRP A 339 -15.20 28.53 -10.07
CA TRP A 339 -13.98 29.15 -9.53
C TRP A 339 -12.69 28.47 -9.99
N ALA A 340 -12.72 27.15 -10.19
CA ALA A 340 -11.57 26.37 -10.65
C ALA A 340 -11.44 26.26 -12.19
N TYR A 341 -12.36 26.85 -12.97
CA TYR A 341 -12.37 26.65 -14.43
C TYR A 341 -11.05 27.02 -15.09
N ASN A 342 -10.51 28.21 -14.78
CA ASN A 342 -9.23 28.66 -15.33
C ASN A 342 -8.09 27.68 -15.01
N ALA A 343 -8.02 27.22 -13.77
CA ALA A 343 -6.99 26.29 -13.32
C ALA A 343 -7.11 24.91 -14.00
N ILE A 344 -8.32 24.41 -14.15
CA ILE A 344 -8.61 23.15 -14.83
C ILE A 344 -8.24 23.25 -16.31
N ALA A 345 -8.72 24.28 -17.01
CA ALA A 345 -8.41 24.51 -18.42
C ALA A 345 -6.88 24.62 -18.63
N LEU A 346 -6.19 25.37 -17.78
CA LEU A 346 -4.74 25.49 -17.82
C LEU A 346 -4.03 24.15 -17.60
N CYS A 347 -4.44 23.38 -16.59
CA CYS A 347 -3.83 22.09 -16.29
C CYS A 347 -4.07 21.07 -17.41
N VAL A 348 -5.23 21.09 -18.07
CA VAL A 348 -5.54 20.21 -19.20
C VAL A 348 -4.76 20.61 -20.44
N ASP A 349 -4.73 21.90 -20.79
CA ASP A 349 -4.00 22.41 -21.96
C ASP A 349 -2.49 22.20 -21.83
N ARG A 350 -1.94 22.25 -20.61
CA ARG A 350 -0.53 21.94 -20.33
C ARG A 350 -0.26 20.43 -20.23
N GLY A 351 -1.28 19.58 -20.37
CA GLY A 351 -1.16 18.12 -20.29
C GLY A 351 -0.89 17.57 -18.87
N ILE A 352 -1.06 18.40 -17.84
CA ILE A 352 -0.87 18.03 -16.44
C ILE A 352 -2.04 17.15 -15.98
N MET A 353 -3.26 17.55 -16.34
CA MET A 353 -4.50 16.83 -16.07
C MET A 353 -5.09 16.28 -17.36
N LYS A 354 -5.78 15.14 -17.27
CA LYS A 354 -6.51 14.56 -18.40
C LYS A 354 -8.00 14.51 -18.12
N ALA A 355 -8.80 14.90 -19.11
CA ALA A 355 -10.23 14.63 -19.14
C ALA A 355 -10.50 13.14 -19.35
N ASN A 356 -11.69 12.70 -18.97
CA ASN A 356 -12.16 11.36 -19.26
C ASN A 356 -12.25 11.17 -20.78
N THR A 357 -11.64 10.10 -21.30
CA THR A 357 -11.58 9.81 -22.74
C THR A 357 -12.93 9.46 -23.35
N LEU A 358 -13.91 9.03 -22.56
CA LEU A 358 -15.23 8.61 -23.06
C LEU A 358 -16.19 9.77 -23.26
N ASP A 359 -16.27 10.67 -22.28
CA ASP A 359 -17.29 11.73 -22.23
C ASP A 359 -16.69 13.15 -22.17
N GLY A 360 -15.36 13.30 -22.12
CA GLY A 360 -14.70 14.59 -22.02
C GLY A 360 -14.84 15.28 -20.65
N SER A 361 -15.45 14.62 -19.66
CA SER A 361 -15.68 15.19 -18.34
C SER A 361 -14.39 15.26 -17.52
N ILE A 362 -14.30 16.24 -16.62
CA ILE A 362 -13.19 16.39 -15.69
C ILE A 362 -13.47 15.67 -14.38
N GLY A 363 -14.73 15.60 -13.93
CA GLY A 363 -15.12 15.10 -12.63
C GLY A 363 -14.60 16.00 -11.51
N ILE A 364 -14.95 17.29 -11.51
CA ILE A 364 -14.35 18.33 -10.65
C ILE A 364 -14.40 18.02 -9.15
N ASN A 365 -15.47 17.37 -8.68
CA ASN A 365 -15.65 16.99 -7.28
C ASN A 365 -15.14 15.57 -6.97
N LYS A 366 -14.64 14.84 -7.97
CA LYS A 366 -14.06 13.52 -7.73
C LYS A 366 -12.78 13.68 -6.91
N PRO A 367 -12.57 12.84 -5.88
CA PRO A 367 -11.33 12.81 -5.14
C PRO A 367 -10.18 12.40 -6.05
N VAL A 368 -8.98 12.87 -5.71
CA VAL A 368 -7.74 12.48 -6.38
C VAL A 368 -7.16 11.29 -5.64
N SER A 369 -6.80 10.23 -6.39
CA SER A 369 -6.03 9.12 -5.84
C SER A 369 -4.54 9.47 -5.76
N GLY A 370 -3.79 8.82 -4.88
CA GLY A 370 -2.36 9.08 -4.77
C GLY A 370 -1.59 8.72 -6.04
N ALA A 371 -2.00 7.65 -6.74
CA ALA A 371 -1.44 7.27 -8.04
C ALA A 371 -1.68 8.36 -9.10
N ASP A 372 -2.90 8.92 -9.16
CA ASP A 372 -3.22 10.00 -10.10
C ASP A 372 -2.49 11.29 -9.73
N ALA A 373 -2.39 11.63 -8.44
CA ALA A 373 -1.62 12.79 -7.96
C ALA A 373 -0.15 12.71 -8.40
N LEU A 374 0.49 11.55 -8.22
CA LEU A 374 1.87 11.33 -8.66
C LEU A 374 2.01 11.44 -10.18
N LEU A 375 1.07 10.86 -10.96
CA LEU A 375 1.08 11.00 -12.43
C LEU A 375 0.99 12.47 -12.84
N MET A 376 0.07 13.23 -12.23
CA MET A 376 -0.08 14.66 -12.50
C MET A 376 1.17 15.43 -12.10
N ILE A 377 1.80 15.11 -10.96
CA ILE A 377 3.08 15.70 -10.54
C ILE A 377 4.20 15.41 -11.56
N ARG A 378 4.28 14.20 -12.12
CA ARG A 378 5.26 13.88 -13.16
C ARG A 378 5.03 14.68 -14.44
N GLN A 379 3.77 14.81 -14.87
CA GLN A 379 3.46 15.67 -16.02
C GLN A 379 3.80 17.13 -15.72
N PHE A 380 3.53 17.60 -14.50
CA PHE A 380 3.89 18.95 -14.09
C PHE A 380 5.40 19.18 -14.11
N GLN A 381 6.20 18.22 -13.62
CA GLN A 381 7.66 18.29 -13.72
C GLN A 381 8.13 18.36 -15.18
N ASN A 382 7.50 17.63 -16.09
CA ASN A 382 7.82 17.71 -17.52
C ASN A 382 7.49 19.09 -18.09
N VAL A 383 6.33 19.68 -17.73
CA VAL A 383 5.96 21.05 -18.12
C VAL A 383 6.99 22.05 -17.62
N LEU A 384 7.41 21.95 -16.36
CA LEU A 384 8.42 22.84 -15.79
C LEU A 384 9.78 22.71 -16.51
N ARG A 385 10.19 21.49 -16.89
CA ARG A 385 11.42 21.22 -17.67
C ARG A 385 11.35 21.62 -19.15
N MET A 386 10.15 21.78 -19.71
CA MET A 386 10.01 22.30 -21.08
C MET A 386 9.98 23.83 -21.11
N THR A 387 9.64 24.44 -19.97
CA THR A 387 9.55 25.89 -19.83
C THR A 387 10.92 26.53 -19.53
N PHE A 388 11.87 25.75 -19.02
CA PHE A 388 13.25 26.12 -18.68
C PHE A 388 14.22 25.06 -19.15
#